data_AF-A0A972CY68-F1
#
_entry.id   AF-A0A972CY68-F1
#
_cell.length_a   1.000
_cell.length_b   1.000
_cell.length_c   1.000
_cell.angle_alpha   90.00
_cell.angle_beta   90.00
_cell.angle_gamma   90.00
#
_symmetry.space_group_name_H-M   'P 1'
#
loop_
_entity.id
_entity.type
_entity.pdbx_description
1 polymer ?
#
loop_
_entity_poly.entity_id
_entity_poly.type
_entity_poly.pdbx_seq_one_letter_code
_entity_poly.pdbx_strand_id
1 'polypeptide(L)'
;AGTMTSNLVPWNTCGATMATFLGVGQWGAGGYAPYAILCWINPLVSIFYGFTGISMTKMTDEDYEKILAQREKDKEEALAALEA
;
A
#
# COMPACT_ATOMS: atom_id res chain seq x y z
N ALA A 1 -1.87 -5.82 6.31
CA ALA A 1 -0.45 -6.20 6.13
C ALA A 1 -0.22 -6.43 4.65
N GLY A 2 0.42 -5.53 3.91
CA GLY A 2 0.37 -5.61 2.43
C GLY A 2 1.32 -4.74 1.64
N THR A 3 2.33 -4.12 2.25
CA THR A 3 3.39 -3.44 1.51
C THR A 3 4.53 -4.43 1.33
N MET A 4 4.60 -5.09 0.17
CA MET A 4 5.70 -6.02 -0.14
C MET A 4 7.08 -5.36 0.08
N THR A 5 7.16 -4.04 -0.06
CA THR A 5 8.36 -3.22 0.16
C THR A 5 8.77 -3.03 1.62
N SER A 6 7.90 -3.33 2.60
CA SER A 6 8.17 -3.11 4.04
C SER A 6 9.40 -3.87 4.53
N ASN A 7 9.69 -5.01 3.91
CA ASN A 7 10.85 -5.84 4.21
C ASN A 7 12.18 -5.18 3.86
N LEU A 8 12.19 -4.24 2.93
CA LEU A 8 13.40 -3.52 2.51
C LEU A 8 13.85 -2.50 3.56
N VAL A 9 13.03 -2.21 4.56
CA VAL A 9 13.33 -1.21 5.58
C VAL A 9 13.95 -1.89 6.81
N PRO A 10 15.22 -1.64 7.14
CA PRO A 10 15.95 -2.43 8.14
C PRO A 10 15.42 -2.26 9.57
N TRP A 11 14.75 -1.14 9.88
CA TRP A 11 14.10 -0.88 11.17
C TRP A 11 12.64 -1.36 11.23
N ASN A 12 12.14 -2.04 10.19
CA ASN A 12 10.80 -2.64 10.20
C ASN A 12 10.85 -4.09 10.67
N THR A 13 9.83 -4.54 11.40
CA THR A 13 9.68 -5.92 11.87
C THR A 13 9.86 -6.94 10.74
N CYS A 14 9.29 -6.70 9.55
CA CYS A 14 9.45 -7.57 8.40
C CYS A 14 10.92 -7.72 8.00
N GLY A 15 11.62 -6.58 7.92
CA GLY A 15 13.03 -6.49 7.57
C GLY A 15 13.92 -7.22 8.56
N ALA A 16 13.65 -7.06 9.86
CA ALA A 16 14.39 -7.72 10.93
C ALA A 16 14.20 -9.25 10.92
N THR A 17 12.97 -9.73 10.67
CA THR A 17 12.69 -11.17 10.56
C THR A 17 13.42 -11.79 9.37
N MET A 18 13.42 -11.14 8.21
CA MET A 18 14.06 -11.67 7.01
C MET A 18 15.59 -11.63 7.07
N ALA A 19 16.17 -10.59 7.67
CA ALA A 19 17.61 -10.57 7.93
C ALA A 19 18.05 -11.68 8.91
N THR A 20 17.21 -11.98 9.91
CA THR A 20 17.46 -13.08 10.85
C THR A 20 17.39 -14.46 10.17
N PHE A 21 16.41 -14.68 9.30
CA PHE A 21 16.26 -15.96 8.61
C PHE A 21 17.31 -16.20 7.52
N LEU A 22 17.64 -15.16 6.75
CA LEU A 22 18.58 -15.28 5.64
C LEU A 22 20.04 -15.11 6.09
N GLY A 23 20.29 -14.62 7.30
CA GLY A 23 21.63 -14.34 7.82
C GLY A 23 22.38 -13.22 7.09
N VAL A 24 21.71 -12.53 6.17
CA VAL A 24 22.24 -11.42 5.37
C VAL A 24 21.43 -10.16 5.63
N GLY A 25 22.11 -9.01 5.62
CA GLY A 25 21.46 -7.71 5.77
C GLY A 25 20.51 -7.40 4.62
N GLN A 26 19.61 -6.43 4.83
CA GLN A 26 18.71 -5.94 3.79
C GLN A 26 19.53 -5.23 2.70
N TRP A 27 20.41 -4.31 3.11
CA TRP A 27 21.27 -3.51 2.24
C TRP A 27 22.75 -3.80 2.51
N GLY A 28 23.60 -3.76 1.47
CA GLY A 28 25.05 -3.96 1.59
C GLY A 28 25.62 -5.01 0.63
N ALA A 29 26.90 -5.34 0.78
CA ALA A 29 27.56 -6.38 0.01
C ALA A 29 26.99 -7.76 0.39
N GLY A 30 26.22 -8.37 -0.53
CA GLY A 30 25.51 -9.64 -0.28
C GLY A 30 24.12 -9.47 0.35
N GLY A 31 23.61 -8.24 0.48
CA GLY A 31 22.26 -8.02 0.98
C GLY A 31 21.17 -8.52 0.03
N TYR A 32 20.01 -8.90 0.58
CA TYR A 32 18.94 -9.52 -0.20
C TYR A 32 18.04 -8.51 -0.94
N ALA A 33 18.10 -7.21 -0.63
CA ALA A 33 17.23 -6.19 -1.23
C ALA A 33 17.22 -6.15 -2.78
N PRO A 34 18.34 -6.28 -3.51
CA PRO A 34 18.30 -6.33 -4.98
C PRO A 34 17.60 -7.60 -5.51
N TYR A 35 17.62 -8.70 -4.75
CA TYR A 35 16.96 -9.96 -5.12
C TYR A 35 15.45 -9.96 -4.82
N ALA A 36 14.95 -8.94 -4.11
CA ALA A 36 13.54 -8.77 -3.80
C ALA A 36 12.74 -8.24 -5.01
N ILE A 37 12.82 -8.93 -6.15
CA ILE A 37 12.31 -8.51 -7.46
C ILE A 37 10.82 -8.12 -7.41
N LEU A 38 9.99 -8.90 -6.72
CA LEU A 38 8.57 -8.61 -6.58
C LEU A 38 8.29 -7.28 -5.85
N CYS A 39 9.16 -6.88 -4.93
CA CYS A 39 9.06 -5.61 -4.22
C CYS A 39 9.32 -4.42 -5.15
N TRP A 40 10.13 -4.61 -6.19
CA TRP A 40 10.46 -3.59 -7.19
C TRP A 40 9.48 -3.56 -8.36
N ILE A 41 9.03 -4.74 -8.81
CA ILE A 41 8.06 -4.84 -9.92
C ILE A 41 6.71 -4.25 -9.51
N ASN A 42 6.26 -4.48 -8.27
CA ASN A 42 4.93 -4.04 -7.84
C ASN A 42 4.69 -2.52 -7.96
N PRO A 43 5.57 -1.63 -7.45
CA PRO A 43 5.42 -0.19 -7.68
C PRO A 43 5.56 0.19 -9.15
N LEU A 44 6.42 -0.48 -9.92
CA LEU A 44 6.55 -0.22 -11.36
C LEU A 44 5.28 -0.56 -12.14
N VAL A 45 4.65 -1.68 -11.83
CA VAL A 45 3.38 -2.11 -12.42
C VAL A 45 2.25 -1.16 -12.00
N SER A 46 2.22 -0.74 -10.74
CA SER A 46 1.26 0.25 -10.25
C SER A 46 1.40 1.60 -10.97
N ILE A 47 2.65 2.08 -11.15
CA ILE A 47 2.95 3.29 -11.91
C ILE A 47 2.54 3.11 -13.38
N PHE A 48 2.86 1.98 -13.99
CA PHE A 48 2.48 1.67 -15.37
C PHE A 48 0.96 1.68 -15.58
N TYR A 49 0.20 1.01 -14.71
CA TYR A 49 -1.26 1.05 -14.74
C TYR A 49 -1.81 2.45 -14.43
N GLY A 50 -1.15 3.20 -13.54
CA GLY A 50 -1.52 4.58 -13.23
C GLY A 50 -1.35 5.53 -14.42
N PHE A 51 -0.29 5.38 -15.19
CA PHE A 51 -0.05 6.18 -16.40
C PHE A 51 -0.88 5.72 -17.61
N THR A 52 -1.03 4.41 -17.81
CA THR A 52 -1.81 3.88 -18.93
C THR A 52 -3.32 3.99 -18.72
N GLY A 53 -3.78 4.17 -17.47
CA GLY A 53 -5.19 4.42 -17.15
C GLY A 53 -6.13 3.24 -17.45
N ILE A 54 -5.58 2.07 -17.81
CA ILE A 54 -6.35 0.90 -18.25
C ILE A 54 -7.20 0.29 -17.12
N SER A 55 -6.81 0.52 -15.86
CA SER A 55 -7.53 0.02 -14.69
C SER A 55 -7.98 1.13 -13.71
N MET A 56 -7.72 2.40 -14.04
CA MET A 56 -8.06 3.52 -13.15
C MET A 56 -9.15 4.36 -13.81
N THR A 57 -10.40 3.96 -13.60
CA THR A 57 -11.57 4.78 -13.92
C THR A 57 -11.40 6.12 -13.22
N LYS A 58 -11.16 7.18 -14.01
CA LYS A 58 -11.24 8.55 -13.51
C LYS A 58 -12.67 8.77 -13.05
N MET A 59 -12.86 8.97 -11.75
CA MET A 59 -14.15 9.30 -11.20
C MET A 59 -14.59 10.63 -11.81
N THR A 60 -15.78 10.67 -12.41
CA THR A 60 -16.38 11.92 -12.84
C THR A 60 -16.72 12.75 -11.60
N ASP A 61 -16.73 14.08 -11.72
CA ASP A 61 -17.02 14.97 -10.59
C ASP A 61 -18.38 14.63 -9.93
N GLU A 62 -19.35 14.14 -10.71
CA GLU A 62 -20.66 13.70 -10.23
C GLU A 62 -20.62 12.46 -9.31
N ASP A 63 -19.70 11.53 -9.56
CA ASP A 63 -19.57 10.34 -8.71
C ASP A 63 -18.85 10.69 -7.39
N TYR A 64 -17.99 11.72 -7.41
CA TYR A 64 -17.30 12.23 -6.21
C TYR A 64 -18.26 12.88 -5.21
N GLU A 65 -19.19 13.71 -5.70
CA GLU A 65 -20.25 14.32 -4.91
C GLU A 65 -21.16 13.27 -4.24
N LYS A 66 -21.53 12.20 -4.96
CA LYS A 66 -22.35 11.10 -4.40
C LYS A 66 -21.64 10.34 -3.28
N ILE A 67 -20.35 10.08 -3.43
CA ILE A 67 -19.56 9.40 -2.39
C ILE A 67 -19.41 10.29 -1.15
N LEU A 68 -19.22 11.60 -1.31
CA LEU A 68 -19.17 12.54 -0.19
C LEU A 68 -20.49 12.57 0.59
N ALA A 69 -21.62 12.69 -0.11
CA ALA A 69 -22.93 12.66 0.51
C ALA A 69 -23.21 11.34 1.25
N GLN A 70 -22.73 10.21 0.71
CA GLN A 70 -22.84 8.91 1.38
C GLN A 70 -21.97 8.85 2.65
N ARG A 71 -20.74 9.36 2.60
CA ARG A 71 -19.83 9.38 3.75
C ARG A 71 -20.31 10.29 4.88
N GLU A 72 -21.04 11.36 4.56
CA GLU A 72 -21.66 12.20 5.57
C GLU A 72 -22.80 11.47 6.28
N LYS A 73 -23.64 10.74 5.52
CA LYS A 73 -24.68 9.87 6.10
C LYS A 73 -24.09 8.76 6.95
N ASP A 74 -23.09 8.03 6.45
CA ASP A 74 -22.42 6.97 7.20
C ASP A 74 -21.76 7.51 8.48
N LYS A 75 -21.26 8.76 8.47
CA LYS A 75 -20.73 9.44 9.65
C LYS A 75 -21.82 9.83 10.63
N GLU A 76 -22.94 10.38 10.16
CA GLU A 76 -24.09 10.70 11.02
C GLU A 76 -24.67 9.45 11.67
N GLU A 77 -24.79 8.35 10.92
CA GLU A 77 -25.24 7.06 11.45
C GLU A 77 -24.24 6.48 12.46
N ALA A 78 -22.94 6.56 12.18
CA ALA A 78 -21.90 6.13 13.12
C ALA A 78 -21.88 6.99 14.40
N LEU A 79 -22.14 8.29 14.28
CA LEU A 79 -22.19 9.21 15.41
C LEU A 79 -23.44 8.98 16.25
N ALA A 80 -24.59 8.78 15.60
CA ALA A 80 -25.84 8.38 16.25
C ALA A 80 -25.74 7.02 16.96
N ALA A 81 -24.98 6.07 16.40
CA ALA A 81 -24.71 4.79 17.05
C ALA A 81 -23.68 4.87 18.20
N LEU A 82 -22.83 5.90 18.23
CA LEU A 82 -21.91 6.18 19.34
C LEU A 82 -22.59 6.97 20.46
N GLU A 83 -23.61 7.76 20.13
CA GLU A 83 -24.41 8.54 21.08
C GLU A 83 -25.59 7.74 21.71
N ALA A 84 -25.88 6.54 21.20
CA ALA A 84 -26.89 5.60 21.71
C ALA A 84 -26.30 4.57 22.69
#